data_AF-A0A3D4JY32-F1
#
_entry.id   AF-A0A3D4JY32-F1
#
_cell.length_a   1.000
_cell.length_b   1.000
_cell.length_c   1.000
_cell.angle_alpha   90.00
_cell.angle_beta   90.00
_cell.angle_gamma   90.00
#
_symmetry.space_group_name_H-M   'P 1'
#
loop_
_entity.id
_entity.type
_entity.pdbx_description
1 polymer ?
#
loop_
_entity_poly.entity_id
_entity_poly.type
_entity_poly.pdbx_seq_one_letter_code
_entity_poly.pdbx_strand_id
1 'polypeptide(L)'
;MYYGVNSPWPTHANGLGSYLKLISEDMDNSLPESWKDDSLLNPASRLYAQKENSQKKSLHDISAENLKEIKVYPNPMKEKLLVILNEKSTVSVYNIAGQTIKTQVLEAGTNTINVSGLSSGGYIIRIQGEKENKTFKMIKE
;
A
#
# COMPACT_ATOMS: atom_id res chain seq x y z
N MET A 1 10.08 11.49 18.76
CA MET A 1 10.13 12.94 18.52
C MET A 1 8.71 13.47 18.63
N TYR A 2 8.49 14.43 19.52
CA TYR A 2 7.17 14.97 19.83
C TYR A 2 6.84 16.11 18.87
N TYR A 3 5.61 16.15 18.39
CA TYR A 3 5.08 17.27 17.62
C TYR A 3 4.70 18.40 18.57
N GLY A 4 5.03 19.64 18.23
CA GLY A 4 4.60 20.83 18.96
C GLY A 4 4.32 21.97 17.98
N VAL A 5 3.37 22.84 18.33
CA VAL A 5 2.93 24.02 17.55
C VAL A 5 3.87 25.23 17.72
N ASN A 6 5.06 25.03 18.29
CA ASN A 6 5.95 26.12 18.65
C ASN A 6 7.07 26.28 17.61
N SER A 7 7.24 27.54 17.20
CA SER A 7 8.29 28.02 16.31
C SER A 7 9.71 27.74 16.87
N PRO A 8 10.72 27.52 16.00
CA PRO A 8 10.65 27.49 14.54
C PRO A 8 10.20 26.13 14.00
N TRP A 9 9.36 26.18 12.97
CA TRP A 9 8.90 25.00 12.25
C TRP A 9 10.07 24.28 11.57
N PRO A 10 10.05 22.95 11.48
CA PRO A 10 11.03 22.22 10.67
C PRO A 10 10.93 22.67 9.20
N THR A 11 12.06 23.03 8.59
CA THR A 11 12.14 23.53 7.20
C THR A 11 11.98 22.43 6.15
N HIS A 12 11.82 21.17 6.56
CA HIS A 12 11.68 20.02 5.68
C HIS A 12 10.40 19.28 6.03
N ALA A 13 9.58 18.98 5.02
CA ALA A 13 8.48 18.03 5.17
C ALA A 13 9.04 16.65 5.56
N ASN A 14 8.42 15.99 6.52
CA ASN A 14 8.70 14.58 6.77
C ASN A 14 8.08 13.76 5.64
N GLY A 15 8.88 13.42 4.63
CA GLY A 15 8.48 12.51 3.56
C GLY A 15 9.51 12.45 2.43
N LEU A 16 9.81 11.24 1.95
CA LEU A 16 10.63 10.99 0.76
C LEU A 16 9.80 11.11 -0.55
N GLY A 17 8.65 11.78 -0.51
CA GLY A 17 7.68 11.86 -1.60
C GLY A 17 7.52 13.27 -2.16
N SER A 18 6.96 13.37 -3.36
CA SER A 18 6.58 14.63 -4.00
C SER A 18 5.61 15.42 -3.11
N TYR A 19 5.79 16.74 -3.04
CA TYR A 19 4.89 17.65 -2.34
C TYR A 19 4.44 18.77 -3.29
N LEU A 20 3.20 19.21 -3.12
CA LEU A 20 2.67 20.34 -3.86
C LEU A 20 3.12 21.65 -3.20
N LYS A 21 3.59 22.59 -4.00
CA LYS A 21 3.93 23.95 -3.59
C LYS A 21 3.08 24.94 -4.37
N LEU A 22 2.63 26.00 -3.69
CA LEU A 22 1.97 27.13 -4.34
C LEU A 22 2.90 27.74 -5.39
N ILE A 23 2.39 28.04 -6.58
CA ILE A 23 3.21 28.54 -7.69
C ILE A 23 3.78 29.95 -7.35
N SER A 24 3.06 30.75 -6.55
CA SER A 24 3.39 32.09 -6.05
C SER A 24 2.55 32.40 -4.81
N GLU A 25 3.03 33.26 -3.90
CA GLU A 25 2.43 33.57 -2.59
C GLU A 25 1.14 34.40 -2.67
N ASP A 26 0.89 35.04 -3.80
CA ASP A 26 -0.28 35.90 -4.07
C ASP A 26 -1.46 35.15 -4.72
N MET A 27 -1.35 33.84 -4.96
CA MET A 27 -2.44 33.04 -5.55
C MET A 27 -3.37 32.41 -4.52
N ASP A 28 -4.61 32.21 -4.94
CA ASP A 28 -5.67 31.59 -4.15
C ASP A 28 -5.35 30.11 -3.87
N ASN A 29 -5.20 29.76 -2.60
CA ASN A 29 -4.88 28.40 -2.15
C ASN A 29 -6.05 27.42 -2.27
N SER A 30 -7.25 27.90 -2.57
CA SER A 30 -8.44 27.06 -2.80
C SER A 30 -8.55 26.53 -4.23
N LEU A 31 -7.81 27.10 -5.18
CA LEU A 31 -7.82 26.68 -6.58
C LEU A 31 -6.75 25.61 -6.84
N PRO A 32 -7.10 24.44 -7.41
CA PRO A 32 -6.14 23.39 -7.78
C PRO A 32 -5.03 23.90 -8.72
N GLU A 33 -5.34 24.87 -9.58
CA GLU A 33 -4.42 25.44 -10.57
C GLU A 33 -3.32 26.30 -9.94
N SER A 34 -3.48 26.73 -8.69
CA SER A 34 -2.49 27.51 -7.94
C SER A 34 -1.33 26.66 -7.40
N TRP A 35 -1.41 25.33 -7.53
CA TRP A 35 -0.46 24.37 -6.98
C TRP A 35 0.37 23.70 -8.09
N LYS A 36 1.68 23.56 -7.88
CA LYS A 36 2.58 22.77 -8.73
C LYS A 36 3.29 21.71 -7.91
N ASP A 37 3.63 20.59 -8.54
CA ASP A 37 4.57 19.61 -7.97
C ASP A 37 6.00 20.16 -8.06
N ASP A 38 6.72 20.19 -6.94
CA ASP A 38 8.15 20.55 -6.92
C ASP A 38 9.01 19.30 -7.12
N SER A 39 8.88 18.70 -8.31
CA SER A 39 9.58 17.46 -8.67
C SER A 39 11.08 17.68 -8.97
N LEU A 40 11.68 18.85 -8.72
CA LEU A 40 13.06 19.15 -9.17
C LEU A 40 14.11 19.26 -8.06
N LEU A 41 13.73 19.17 -6.79
CA LEU A 41 14.67 19.21 -5.66
C LEU A 41 15.04 17.83 -5.06
N ASN A 42 14.42 16.75 -5.54
CA ASN A 42 14.76 15.39 -5.12
C ASN A 42 15.87 14.80 -6.04
N PRO A 43 17.02 14.35 -5.51
CA PRO A 43 18.02 13.61 -6.29
C PRO A 43 17.43 12.40 -7.04
N ALA A 44 16.38 11.76 -6.49
CA ALA A 44 15.67 10.66 -7.13
C ALA A 44 14.81 11.12 -8.32
N SER A 45 14.21 12.32 -8.30
CA SER A 45 13.41 12.80 -9.45
C SER A 45 14.26 13.20 -10.65
N ARG A 46 15.52 13.63 -10.45
CA ARG A 46 16.51 13.76 -11.54
C ARG A 46 16.84 12.41 -12.22
N LEU A 47 16.72 11.30 -11.49
CA LEU A 47 16.88 9.94 -12.03
C LEU A 47 15.65 9.48 -12.84
N TYR A 48 14.45 9.99 -12.52
CA TYR A 48 13.23 9.71 -13.27
C TYR A 48 13.10 10.58 -14.53
N ALA A 49 13.48 11.86 -14.47
CA ALA A 49 13.46 12.76 -15.64
C ALA A 49 14.49 12.40 -16.72
N GLN A 50 15.63 11.80 -16.35
CA GLN A 50 16.62 11.31 -17.34
C GLN A 50 16.17 10.01 -18.05
N LYS A 51 15.18 9.27 -17.51
CA LYS A 51 14.70 8.02 -18.13
C LYS A 51 13.74 8.24 -19.31
N GLU A 52 13.13 9.42 -19.44
CA GLU A 52 12.15 9.68 -20.51
C GLU A 52 12.76 10.18 -21.82
N ASN A 53 14.06 10.53 -21.86
CA ASN A 53 14.74 10.91 -23.11
C ASN A 53 15.54 9.78 -23.78
N SER A 54 15.22 8.51 -23.49
CA SER A 54 15.79 7.35 -24.19
C SER A 54 14.71 6.44 -24.77
N GLN A 55 13.88 6.97 -25.67
CA GLN A 55 13.10 6.10 -26.56
C GLN A 55 14.06 5.41 -27.54
N LYS A 56 14.22 4.09 -27.32
CA LYS A 56 14.14 3.01 -28.32
C LYS A 56 15.26 1.99 -28.13
N LYS A 57 15.03 1.03 -27.22
CA LYS A 57 15.76 -0.24 -27.22
C LYS A 57 14.77 -1.39 -27.23
N SER A 58 14.62 -1.94 -28.43
CA SER A 58 14.03 -3.20 -28.87
C SER A 58 13.14 -3.96 -27.88
N LEU A 59 11.87 -4.09 -28.27
CA LEU A 59 11.02 -5.24 -27.98
C LEU A 59 11.83 -6.52 -28.31
N HIS A 60 12.12 -7.34 -27.32
CA HIS A 60 12.30 -8.81 -27.34
C HIS A 60 12.86 -9.18 -25.94
N ASP A 61 12.22 -10.16 -25.29
CA ASP A 61 12.58 -10.77 -23.99
C ASP A 61 12.20 -10.02 -22.71
N ILE A 62 10.89 -9.90 -22.47
CA ILE A 62 10.38 -10.06 -21.09
C ILE A 62 9.47 -11.28 -21.14
N SER A 63 10.01 -12.43 -20.78
CA SER A 63 9.19 -13.56 -20.36
C SER A 63 8.32 -13.07 -19.21
N ALA A 64 7.05 -12.80 -19.53
CA ALA A 64 6.03 -12.43 -18.58
C ALA A 64 5.75 -13.62 -17.65
N GLU A 65 6.64 -13.88 -16.71
CA GLU A 65 6.24 -14.51 -15.47
C GLU A 65 5.37 -13.48 -14.74
N ASN A 66 4.07 -13.51 -15.07
CA ASN A 66 3.00 -12.95 -14.27
C ASN A 66 3.06 -13.63 -12.90
N LEU A 67 3.97 -13.18 -12.02
CA LEU A 67 3.87 -13.42 -10.60
C LEU A 67 2.59 -12.71 -10.18
N LYS A 68 1.49 -13.47 -10.13
CA LYS A 68 0.27 -13.04 -9.46
C LYS A 68 0.71 -12.56 -8.08
N GLU A 69 0.15 -11.47 -7.59
CA GLU A 69 0.52 -10.94 -6.26
C GLU A 69 -0.52 -11.40 -5.25
N ILE A 70 -0.10 -11.84 -4.06
CA ILE A 70 -1.04 -12.08 -2.96
C ILE A 70 -1.76 -10.78 -2.59
N LYS A 71 -3.09 -10.80 -2.62
CA LYS A 71 -3.96 -9.66 -2.31
C LYS A 71 -5.05 -10.05 -1.32
N VAL A 72 -5.41 -9.11 -0.43
CA VAL A 72 -6.43 -9.28 0.60
C VAL A 72 -7.32 -8.05 0.64
N TYR A 73 -8.64 -8.20 0.40
CA TYR A 73 -9.59 -7.08 0.32
C TYR A 73 -11.04 -7.52 0.52
N PRO A 74 -11.99 -6.63 0.88
CA PRO A 74 -11.78 -5.20 1.17
C PRO A 74 -11.20 -4.96 2.57
N ASN A 75 -10.55 -3.81 2.73
CA ASN A 75 -10.20 -3.23 4.03
C ASN A 75 -10.78 -1.79 4.06
N PRO A 76 -11.76 -1.46 4.91
CA PRO A 76 -12.38 -2.32 5.93
C PRO A 76 -13.20 -3.50 5.39
N MET A 77 -13.23 -4.60 6.15
CA MET A 77 -14.02 -5.81 5.84
C MET A 77 -15.36 -5.79 6.57
N LYS A 78 -16.42 -6.33 5.94
CA LYS A 78 -17.78 -6.41 6.52
C LYS A 78 -18.20 -7.85 6.80
N GLU A 79 -18.65 -8.57 5.80
CA GLU A 79 -19.10 -9.98 5.98
C GLU A 79 -18.14 -11.00 5.37
N LYS A 80 -17.44 -10.58 4.31
CA LYS A 80 -16.60 -11.45 3.49
C LYS A 80 -15.27 -10.77 3.27
N LEU A 81 -14.22 -11.59 3.27
CA LEU A 81 -12.86 -11.20 2.93
C LEU A 81 -12.39 -12.03 1.74
N LEU A 82 -11.99 -11.35 0.67
CA LEU A 82 -11.40 -11.99 -0.51
C LEU A 82 -9.89 -12.09 -0.34
N VAL A 83 -9.35 -13.27 -0.65
CA VAL A 83 -7.92 -13.57 -0.59
C VAL A 83 -7.50 -14.17 -1.91
N ILE A 84 -6.60 -13.50 -2.62
CA ILE A 84 -5.98 -13.98 -3.86
C ILE A 84 -4.62 -14.56 -3.50
N LEU A 85 -4.40 -15.82 -3.85
CA LEU A 85 -3.19 -16.57 -3.57
C LEU A 85 -2.53 -17.06 -4.86
N ASN A 86 -1.20 -17.18 -4.81
CA ASN A 86 -0.41 -17.72 -5.91
C ASN A 86 -0.25 -19.23 -5.85
N GLU A 87 -0.36 -19.76 -4.64
CA GLU A 87 -0.20 -21.16 -4.31
C GLU A 87 -1.07 -21.52 -3.11
N LYS A 88 -1.21 -22.83 -2.87
CA LYS A 88 -1.90 -23.33 -1.69
C LYS A 88 -1.20 -22.81 -0.43
N SER A 89 -1.94 -22.12 0.42
CA SER A 89 -1.39 -21.42 1.58
C SER A 89 -2.26 -21.60 2.81
N THR A 90 -1.64 -21.61 3.98
CA THR A 90 -2.36 -21.56 5.26
C THR A 90 -2.65 -20.10 5.60
N VAL A 91 -3.92 -19.76 5.79
CA VAL A 91 -4.37 -18.43 6.19
C VAL A 91 -4.87 -18.45 7.62
N SER A 92 -4.25 -17.65 8.47
CA SER A 92 -4.61 -17.48 9.88
C SER A 92 -5.06 -16.05 10.17
N VAL A 93 -6.15 -15.93 10.91
CA VAL A 93 -6.74 -14.66 11.37
C VAL A 93 -6.48 -14.53 12.86
N TYR A 94 -5.88 -13.42 13.27
CA TYR A 94 -5.58 -13.12 14.66
C TYR A 94 -6.29 -11.83 15.08
N ASN A 95 -6.68 -11.74 16.35
CA ASN A 95 -7.06 -10.47 16.96
C ASN A 95 -5.82 -9.64 17.35
N ILE A 96 -6.03 -8.41 17.83
CA ILE A 96 -4.93 -7.52 18.25
C ILE A 96 -4.13 -8.05 19.45
N ALA A 97 -4.69 -8.95 20.25
CA ALA A 97 -4.00 -9.61 21.36
C ALA A 97 -3.13 -10.79 20.89
N GLY A 98 -3.12 -11.08 19.58
CA GLY A 98 -2.35 -12.19 18.99
C GLY A 98 -3.02 -13.56 19.11
N GLN A 99 -4.27 -13.63 19.58
CA GLN A 99 -5.00 -14.89 19.66
C GLN A 99 -5.48 -15.29 18.25
N THR A 100 -5.26 -16.56 17.89
CA THR A 100 -5.76 -17.14 16.65
C THR A 100 -7.27 -17.32 16.73
N ILE A 101 -8.00 -16.61 15.88
CA ILE A 101 -9.47 -16.70 15.79
C ILE A 101 -9.87 -17.78 14.79
N LYS A 102 -9.13 -17.87 13.67
CA LYS A 102 -9.43 -18.82 12.59
C LYS A 102 -8.16 -19.21 11.87
N THR A 103 -8.04 -20.48 11.50
CA THR A 103 -7.01 -20.97 10.59
C THR A 103 -7.66 -21.86 9.55
N GLN A 104 -7.32 -21.66 8.29
CA GLN A 104 -7.82 -22.45 7.17
C GLN A 104 -6.78 -22.56 6.07
N VAL A 105 -6.72 -23.71 5.43
CA VAL A 105 -5.90 -23.90 4.22
C VAL A 105 -6.73 -23.48 3.01
N LEU A 106 -6.16 -22.65 2.15
CA LEU A 106 -6.78 -22.14 0.93
C LEU A 106 -5.97 -22.55 -0.29
N GLU A 107 -6.67 -22.83 -1.38
CA GLU A 107 -6.04 -23.20 -2.66
C GLU A 107 -5.54 -21.96 -3.41
N ALA A 108 -4.72 -22.18 -4.44
CA ALA A 108 -4.29 -21.10 -5.32
C ALA A 108 -5.49 -20.42 -6.02
N GLY A 109 -5.38 -19.11 -6.26
CA GLY A 109 -6.45 -18.31 -6.89
C GLY A 109 -7.29 -17.54 -5.89
N THR A 110 -8.54 -17.26 -6.26
CA THR A 110 -9.43 -16.39 -5.50
C THR A 110 -10.25 -17.20 -4.50
N ASN A 111 -10.12 -16.86 -3.22
CA ASN A 111 -10.82 -17.50 -2.12
C ASN A 111 -11.64 -16.47 -1.34
N THR A 112 -12.70 -16.93 -0.69
CA THR A 112 -13.53 -16.10 0.18
C THR A 112 -13.55 -16.67 1.60
N ILE A 113 -13.32 -15.79 2.58
CA ILE A 113 -13.41 -16.11 4.00
C ILE A 113 -14.63 -15.38 4.56
N ASN A 114 -15.54 -16.13 5.19
CA ASN A 114 -16.61 -15.53 5.97
C ASN A 114 -16.04 -14.96 7.29
N VAL A 115 -16.26 -13.67 7.50
CA VAL A 115 -15.84 -12.87 8.67
C VAL A 115 -17.03 -12.19 9.36
N SER A 116 -18.27 -12.54 9.01
CA SER A 116 -19.49 -11.92 9.57
C SER A 116 -19.61 -12.12 11.09
N GLY A 117 -19.07 -13.23 11.61
CA GLY A 117 -19.06 -13.52 13.05
C GLY A 117 -17.97 -12.80 13.84
N LEU A 118 -17.12 -11.99 13.20
CA LEU A 118 -16.09 -11.21 13.89
C LEU A 118 -16.68 -9.89 14.40
N SER A 119 -16.34 -9.50 15.62
CA SER A 119 -16.66 -8.18 16.17
C SER A 119 -15.88 -7.08 15.45
N SER A 120 -16.40 -5.85 15.46
CA SER A 120 -15.71 -4.69 14.89
C SER A 120 -14.38 -4.45 15.61
N GLY A 121 -13.32 -4.12 14.86
CA GLY A 121 -11.98 -3.94 15.42
C GLY A 121 -10.84 -4.29 14.47
N GLY A 122 -9.62 -4.28 14.99
CA GLY A 122 -8.40 -4.60 14.24
C GLY A 122 -8.11 -6.10 14.21
N TYR A 123 -7.63 -6.58 13.06
CA TYR A 123 -7.25 -7.98 12.84
C TYR A 123 -5.94 -8.08 12.07
N ILE A 124 -5.21 -9.18 12.28
CA ILE A 124 -4.01 -9.52 11.53
C ILE A 124 -4.30 -10.79 10.73
N ILE A 125 -4.10 -10.73 9.41
CA ILE A 125 -4.22 -11.87 8.51
C ILE A 125 -2.81 -12.30 8.13
N ARG A 126 -2.42 -13.52 8.50
CA ARG A 126 -1.15 -14.11 8.11
C ARG A 126 -1.38 -15.18 7.06
N ILE A 127 -0.63 -15.11 5.98
CA ILE A 127 -0.65 -16.06 4.88
C ILE A 127 0.71 -16.74 4.85
N GLN A 128 0.70 -18.07 4.95
CA GLN A 128 1.89 -18.90 4.93
C GLN A 128 1.83 -19.87 3.75
N GLY A 129 2.57 -19.54 2.70
CA GLY A 129 2.81 -20.41 1.54
C GLY A 129 4.15 -21.14 1.65
N GLU A 130 4.48 -21.91 0.62
CA GLU A 130 5.77 -22.57 0.48
C GLU A 130 6.85 -21.59 0.01
N LYS A 131 6.49 -20.68 -0.91
CA LYS A 131 7.38 -19.71 -1.54
C LYS A 131 7.37 -18.36 -0.84
N GLU A 132 6.21 -17.91 -0.37
CA GLU A 132 6.08 -16.60 0.25
C GLU A 132 5.16 -16.58 1.48
N ASN A 133 5.53 -15.72 2.42
CA ASN A 133 4.75 -15.42 3.62
C ASN A 133 4.39 -13.94 3.60
N LYS A 134 3.10 -13.60 3.75
CA LYS A 134 2.63 -12.21 3.86
C LYS A 134 1.75 -12.01 5.06
N THR A 135 1.75 -10.79 5.59
CA THR A 135 0.91 -10.39 6.73
C THR A 135 0.21 -9.08 6.40
N PHE A 136 -1.10 -9.02 6.67
CA PHE A 136 -1.95 -7.87 6.42
C PHE A 136 -2.63 -7.42 7.70
N LYS A 137 -2.70 -6.10 7.91
CA LYS A 137 -3.51 -5.50 8.98
C LYS A 137 -4.84 -5.07 8.38
N MET A 138 -5.92 -5.50 9.00
CA MET A 138 -7.29 -5.32 8.51
C MET A 138 -8.18 -4.72 9.60
N ILE A 139 -9.21 -3.99 9.18
CA ILE A 139 -10.23 -3.40 10.06
C ILE A 139 -11.57 -4.05 9.73
N LYS A 140 -12.28 -4.53 10.76
CA LYS A 140 -13.66 -5.01 10.69
C LYS A 140 -14.61 -3.90 11.14
N GLU A 141 -15.63 -3.63 10.33
CA GLU A 141 -16.76 -2.74 10.67
C GLU A 141 -17.97 -3.52 11.16
#